data_AF-A0A1S3R2E0-F1
#
_entry.id   AF-A0A1S3R2E0-F1
#
_cell.length_a   1.000
_cell.length_b   1.000
_cell.length_c   1.000
_cell.angle_alpha   90.00
_cell.angle_beta   90.00
_cell.angle_gamma   90.00
#
_symmetry.space_group_name_H-M   'P 1'
#
loop_
_entity.id
_entity.type
_entity.pdbx_description
1 polymer ?
#
loop_
_entity_poly.entity_id
_entity_poly.type
_entity_poly.pdbx_seq_one_letter_code
_entity_poly.pdbx_strand_id
1 'polypeptide(L)'
;MKHEPISCLCPSQYNIVELEDVNRNRIGQWVNTTSSGNILQLSHPLNSEAPVGSYTIVVWIGEEKIYHNFKVEKYVLPKFEIQMNLTDKISVVQEEYEVKVCAE
;
A
#
# COMPACT_ATOMS: atom_id res chain seq x y z
N MET A 1 -3.50 -16.53 41.63
CA MET A 1 -3.63 -15.86 40.32
C MET A 1 -2.21 -15.67 39.80
N LYS A 2 -1.78 -16.42 38.79
CA LYS A 2 -0.46 -16.24 38.18
C LYS A 2 -0.62 -15.19 37.10
N HIS A 3 0.03 -14.05 37.24
CA HIS A 3 0.13 -13.06 36.17
C HIS A 3 1.03 -13.64 35.08
N GLU A 4 0.48 -13.87 33.89
CA GLU A 4 1.26 -14.02 32.67
C GLU A 4 2.00 -12.70 32.39
N PRO A 5 3.32 -12.72 32.15
CA PRO A 5 4.03 -11.51 31.78
C PRO A 5 3.59 -11.07 30.38
N ILE A 6 3.40 -9.76 30.24
CA ILE A 6 3.10 -9.06 29.00
C ILE A 6 4.03 -9.58 27.90
N SER A 7 3.44 -10.10 26.81
CA SER A 7 4.11 -10.64 25.64
C SER A 7 5.27 -9.75 25.19
N CYS A 8 6.48 -10.29 25.17
CA CYS A 8 7.60 -9.67 24.47
C CYS A 8 7.19 -9.46 23.01
N LEU A 9 7.22 -8.23 22.52
CA LEU A 9 7.10 -7.96 21.10
C LEU A 9 8.29 -8.64 20.40
N CYS A 10 8.03 -9.65 19.57
CA CYS A 10 9.09 -10.40 18.90
C CYS A 10 9.64 -9.56 17.73
N PRO A 11 10.92 -9.17 17.76
CA PRO A 11 11.52 -8.46 16.64
C PRO A 11 11.48 -9.34 15.39
N SER A 12 11.01 -8.76 14.28
CA SER A 12 11.00 -9.39 12.96
C SER A 12 12.17 -8.83 12.16
N GLN A 13 12.90 -9.72 11.49
CA GLN A 13 14.03 -9.36 10.65
C GLN A 13 13.60 -9.32 9.19
N TYR A 14 13.97 -8.23 8.53
CA TYR A 14 13.72 -8.01 7.11
C TYR A 14 15.07 -7.92 6.41
N ASN A 15 15.32 -8.84 5.46
CA ASN A 15 16.59 -8.92 4.77
C ASN A 15 16.83 -7.68 3.92
N ILE A 16 15.83 -7.31 3.11
CA ILE A 16 15.88 -6.13 2.26
C ILE A 16 14.49 -5.52 2.12
N VAL A 17 14.37 -4.21 2.29
CA VAL A 17 13.21 -3.42 1.86
C VAL A 17 13.68 -2.49 0.76
N GLU A 18 12.96 -2.45 -0.36
CA GLU A 18 13.30 -1.64 -1.54
C GLU A 18 12.10 -0.82 -1.96
N LEU A 19 12.37 0.39 -2.45
CA LEU A 19 11.40 1.23 -3.14
C LEU A 19 11.82 1.36 -4.60
N GLU A 20 10.94 0.91 -5.50
CA GLU A 20 11.11 1.00 -6.95
C GLU A 20 10.21 2.11 -7.53
N ASP A 21 10.78 2.93 -8.42
CA ASP A 21 10.05 3.95 -9.16
C ASP A 21 9.24 3.38 -10.34
N VAL A 22 8.58 4.26 -11.09
CA VAL A 22 7.75 3.90 -12.27
C VAL A 22 8.51 3.14 -13.36
N ASN A 23 9.83 3.29 -13.41
CA ASN A 23 10.71 2.64 -14.38
C ASN A 23 11.41 1.41 -13.78
N ARG A 24 11.02 0.99 -12.56
CA ARG A 24 11.65 -0.07 -11.77
C ARG A 24 13.09 0.25 -11.35
N ASN A 25 13.45 1.52 -11.28
CA ASN A 25 14.70 1.93 -10.66
C ASN A 25 14.55 1.83 -9.14
N ARG A 26 15.52 1.20 -8.47
CA ARG A 26 15.57 1.19 -7.00
C ARG A 26 16.00 2.56 -6.48
N ILE A 27 15.06 3.32 -5.92
CA ILE A 27 15.28 4.67 -5.40
C ILE A 27 15.40 4.73 -3.87
N GLY A 28 15.04 3.65 -3.16
CA GLY A 28 15.25 3.49 -1.73
C GLY A 28 15.62 2.06 -1.37
N GLN A 29 16.49 1.87 -0.37
CA GLN A 29 16.88 0.55 0.11
C GLN A 29 17.23 0.56 1.60
N TRP A 30 16.76 -0.45 2.33
CA TRP A 30 17.14 -0.74 3.71
C TRP A 30 17.53 -2.21 3.81
N VAL A 31 18.70 -2.49 4.38
CA VAL A 31 19.29 -3.83 4.43
C VAL A 31 19.43 -4.29 5.87
N ASN A 32 19.10 -5.55 6.14
CA ASN A 32 19.23 -6.21 7.44
C ASN A 32 18.62 -5.38 8.59
N THR A 33 17.40 -4.90 8.37
CA THR A 33 16.70 -4.06 9.33
C THR A 33 15.78 -4.91 10.20
N THR A 34 15.63 -4.51 11.46
CA THR A 34 14.85 -5.23 12.46
C THR A 34 13.84 -4.30 13.09
N SER A 35 12.62 -4.77 13.28
CA SER A 35 11.60 -4.00 13.99
C SER A 35 11.92 -3.90 15.49
N SER A 36 11.64 -2.75 16.09
CA SER A 36 11.62 -2.55 17.54
C SER A 36 10.32 -3.09 18.17
N GLY A 37 9.87 -4.25 17.69
CA GLY A 37 8.62 -4.92 18.03
C GLY A 37 8.03 -5.67 16.84
N ASN A 38 6.71 -5.63 16.63
CA ASN A 38 6.09 -6.27 15.46
C ASN A 38 6.09 -5.40 14.18
N ILE A 39 6.36 -4.10 14.32
CA ILE A 39 6.26 -3.13 13.22
C ILE A 39 7.64 -2.52 12.97
N LEU A 40 8.07 -2.58 11.72
CA LEU A 40 9.20 -1.82 11.22
C LEU A 40 8.66 -0.56 10.53
N GLN A 41 9.10 0.62 10.99
CA GLN A 41 8.73 1.90 10.39
C GLN A 41 9.94 2.52 9.71
N LEU A 42 9.81 2.80 8.41
CA LEU A 42 10.82 3.41 7.56
C LEU A 42 10.24 4.66 6.89
N SER A 43 11.09 5.53 6.35
CA SER A 43 10.65 6.75 5.68
C SER A 43 11.55 7.09 4.51
N HIS A 44 10.95 7.57 3.42
CA HIS A 44 11.67 8.00 2.22
C HIS A 44 10.97 9.21 1.61
N PRO A 45 11.65 10.36 1.50
CA PRO A 45 11.10 11.54 0.86
C PRO A 45 11.17 11.39 -0.67
N LEU A 46 10.03 11.62 -1.36
CA LEU A 46 10.04 11.80 -2.81
C LEU A 46 10.40 13.25 -3.14
N ASN A 47 11.25 13.44 -4.16
CA ASN A 47 11.57 14.78 -4.64
C ASN A 47 10.41 15.39 -5.45
N SER A 48 10.43 16.71 -5.67
CA SER A 48 9.36 17.43 -6.39
C SER A 48 9.25 17.07 -7.87
N GLU A 49 10.27 16.41 -8.43
CA GLU A 49 10.36 15.98 -9.83
C GLU A 49 10.02 14.49 -10.00
N ALA A 50 9.62 13.81 -8.92
CA ALA A 50 9.34 12.39 -8.93
C ALA A 50 8.29 12.06 -10.00
N PRO A 51 8.55 11.08 -10.89
CA PRO A 51 7.61 10.73 -11.94
C PRO A 51 6.24 10.33 -11.38
N VAL A 52 5.18 10.80 -12.02
CA VAL A 52 3.81 10.34 -11.74
C VAL A 52 3.67 8.91 -12.26
N GLY A 53 3.11 8.02 -11.44
CA GLY A 53 2.85 6.63 -11.83
C GLY A 53 2.79 5.66 -10.66
N SER A 54 2.92 4.37 -10.97
CA SER A 54 2.91 3.30 -9.97
C SER A 54 4.32 3.04 -9.45
N TYR A 55 4.48 3.08 -8.14
CA TYR A 55 5.70 2.74 -7.42
C TYR A 55 5.47 1.42 -6.68
N THR A 56 6.56 0.71 -6.39
CA THR A 56 6.49 -0.60 -5.75
C THR A 56 7.40 -0.62 -4.53
N ILE A 57 6.85 -1.01 -3.38
CA ILE A 57 7.64 -1.44 -2.23
C ILE A 57 7.85 -2.95 -2.36
N VAL A 58 9.11 -3.37 -2.30
CA VAL A 58 9.52 -4.77 -2.36
C VAL A 58 10.15 -5.14 -1.03
N VAL A 59 9.69 -6.22 -0.42
CA VAL A 59 10.21 -6.70 0.87
C VAL A 59 10.70 -8.13 0.72
N TRP A 60 11.92 -8.39 1.17
CA TRP A 60 12.54 -9.70 1.26
C TRP A 60 12.58 -10.16 2.72
N ILE A 61 11.96 -11.30 3.01
CA ILE A 61 11.96 -11.97 4.31
C ILE A 61 12.43 -13.41 4.09
N GLY A 62 13.68 -13.70 4.46
CA GLY A 62 14.35 -14.92 4.03
C GLY A 62 14.38 -15.00 2.50
N GLU A 63 13.75 -16.04 1.96
CA GLU A 63 13.59 -16.26 0.51
C GLU A 63 12.26 -15.70 -0.04
N GLU A 64 11.35 -15.28 0.84
CA GLU A 64 10.05 -14.74 0.44
C GLU A 64 10.18 -13.30 -0.03
N LYS A 65 9.47 -13.00 -1.14
CA LYS A 65 9.41 -11.67 -1.73
C LYS A 65 7.97 -11.18 -1.80
N ILE A 66 7.70 -10.06 -1.13
CA ILE A 66 6.38 -9.44 -1.03
C ILE A 66 6.41 -8.10 -1.76
N TYR A 67 5.30 -7.78 -2.45
CA TYR A 67 5.17 -6.56 -3.23
C TYR A 67 3.96 -5.76 -2.76
N HIS A 68 4.12 -4.44 -2.68
CA HIS A 68 3.02 -3.52 -2.43
C HIS A 68 3.12 -2.32 -3.36
N ASN A 69 2.08 -2.08 -4.16
CA ASN A 69 2.06 -1.00 -5.13
C ASN A 69 1.31 0.21 -4.56
N PHE A 70 1.82 1.40 -4.83
CA PHE A 70 1.13 2.65 -4.53
C PHE A 70 1.29 3.64 -5.69
N LYS A 71 0.38 4.61 -5.79
CA LYS A 71 0.38 5.60 -6.86
C LYS A 71 0.95 6.92 -6.35
N VAL A 72 1.85 7.50 -7.14
CA VAL A 72 2.27 8.89 -7.00
C VAL A 72 1.60 9.69 -8.09
N GLU A 73 0.81 10.69 -7.71
CA GLU A 73 0.07 11.52 -8.65
C GLU A 73 -0.02 12.97 -8.17
N LYS A 74 -0.21 13.90 -9.12
CA LYS A 74 -0.57 15.27 -8.80
C LYS A 74 -2.04 15.29 -8.41
N TYR A 75 -2.31 15.66 -7.16
CA TYR A 75 -3.66 15.58 -6.62
C TYR A 75 -4.01 16.78 -5.76
N VAL A 76 -5.30 17.09 -5.71
CA VAL A 76 -5.90 18.00 -4.75
C VAL A 76 -6.94 17.23 -3.95
N LEU A 77 -6.97 17.44 -2.63
CA LEU A 77 -7.90 16.71 -1.77
C LEU A 77 -9.36 17.02 -2.17
N PRO A 78 -10.17 16.01 -2.50
CA PRO A 78 -11.57 16.18 -2.84
C PRO A 78 -12.31 16.50 -1.55
N LYS A 79 -13.37 17.30 -1.67
CA LYS A 79 -14.18 17.72 -0.51
C LYS A 79 -15.35 16.79 -0.24
N PHE A 80 -15.70 15.97 -1.22
CA PHE A 80 -16.83 15.07 -1.19
C PHE A 80 -16.44 13.77 -1.89
N GLU A 81 -17.08 12.67 -1.50
CA GLU A 81 -16.93 11.38 -2.14
C GLU A 81 -18.15 11.10 -3.03
N ILE A 82 -17.92 10.57 -4.23
CA ILE A 82 -19.00 10.11 -5.10
C ILE A 82 -19.13 8.60 -4.91
N GLN A 83 -20.32 8.16 -4.49
CA GLN A 83 -20.65 6.74 -4.36
C GLN A 83 -21.60 6.35 -5.48
N MET A 84 -21.21 5.34 -6.25
CA MET A 84 -22.04 4.74 -7.29
C MET A 84 -22.47 3.35 -6.85
N ASN A 85 -23.77 3.13 -6.76
CA ASN A 85 -24.31 1.81 -6.47
C ASN A 85 -24.50 1.05 -7.79
N LEU A 86 -23.53 0.17 -8.08
CA LEU A 86 -23.47 -0.64 -9.29
C LEU A 86 -23.44 -2.12 -8.92
N THR A 87 -24.02 -2.95 -9.78
CA THR A 87 -23.94 -4.41 -9.69
C THR A 87 -22.79 -4.91 -10.57
N ASP A 88 -22.05 -5.91 -10.10
CA ASP A 88 -20.89 -6.45 -10.82
C ASP A 88 -21.23 -7.03 -12.20
N LYS A 89 -22.51 -7.38 -12.41
CA LYS A 89 -23.01 -7.98 -13.65
C LYS A 89 -24.35 -7.35 -14.03
N ILE A 90 -24.58 -7.28 -15.33
CA ILE A 90 -25.86 -6.92 -15.96
C ILE A 90 -26.21 -7.99 -17.01
N SER A 91 -27.50 -8.14 -17.32
CA SER A 91 -27.97 -9.14 -18.30
C SER A 91 -27.99 -8.56 -19.71
N VAL A 92 -27.59 -9.35 -20.70
CA VAL A 92 -27.60 -8.97 -22.14
C VAL A 92 -29.03 -8.75 -22.67
N VAL A 93 -30.02 -9.39 -22.04
CA VAL A 93 -31.44 -9.27 -22.42
C VAL A 93 -32.09 -8.04 -21.78
N GLN A 94 -31.41 -7.40 -20.82
CA GLN A 94 -31.95 -6.26 -20.10
C GLN A 94 -31.75 -4.99 -20.93
N GLU A 95 -32.85 -4.37 -21.37
CA GLU A 95 -32.81 -3.15 -22.19
C GLU A 95 -32.39 -1.91 -21.38
N GLU A 96 -32.71 -1.88 -20.08
CA GLU A 96 -32.45 -0.75 -19.19
C GLU A 96 -31.80 -1.17 -17.86
N TYR A 97 -30.89 -0.35 -17.36
CA TYR A 97 -30.18 -0.54 -16.10
C TYR A 97 -30.13 0.77 -15.31
N GLU A 98 -30.76 0.79 -14.13
CA GLU A 98 -30.77 1.95 -13.25
C GLU A 98 -29.49 2.02 -12.40
N VAL A 99 -28.87 3.21 -12.35
CA VAL A 99 -27.70 3.49 -11.53
C VAL A 99 -28.01 4.59 -10.54
N LYS A 100 -27.78 4.32 -9.25
CA LYS A 100 -27.89 5.34 -8.20
C LYS A 100 -26.52 5.96 -7.92
N VAL A 101 -26.44 7.29 -8.04
CA VAL A 101 -25.25 8.08 -7.73
C VAL A 101 -25.55 9.00 -6.55
N CYS A 102 -24.72 8.91 -5.51
CA CYS A 102 -24.79 9.75 -4.31
C CYS A 102 -23.50 10.57 -4.18
N ALA A 103 -23.57 11.71 -3.49
CA ALA A 103 -22.42 12.47 -3.05
C ALA A 103 -22.58 12.83 -1.57
N GLU A 104 -21.51 12.68 -0.80
CA GLU A 104 -21.40 13.05 0.63
C GLU A 104 -20.21 13.99 0.84
#